data_AF-A0A0J6E9B3-F1
#
_entry.id   AF-A0A0J6E9B3-F1
#
_cell.length_a   1.000
_cell.length_b   1.000
_cell.length_c   1.000
_cell.angle_alpha   90.00
_cell.angle_beta   90.00
_cell.angle_gamma   90.00
#
_symmetry.space_group_name_H-M   'P 1'
#
loop_
_entity.id
_entity.type
_entity.pdbx_description
1 polymer ?
#
loop_
_entity_poly.entity_id
_entity_poly.type
_entity_poly.pdbx_seq_one_letter_code
_entity_poly.pdbx_strand_id
1 'polypeptide(L)'
;MAHRPCCRSCRHCAPPSGVEFGWCQMRQLPIHPDLANELWCHHWTARPPRLPVMTPDQAVVGQPLPRTNRQLSLEVVLPAV
;
A
#
# COMPACT_ATOMS: atom_id res chain seq x y z
N MET A 1 13.07 -1.68 1.79
CA MET A 1 12.87 -1.42 3.23
C MET A 1 11.44 -1.77 3.62
N ALA A 2 11.23 -2.71 4.52
CA ALA A 2 9.91 -2.91 5.13
C ALA A 2 9.74 -1.86 6.24
N HIS A 3 8.70 -1.03 6.15
CA HIS A 3 8.36 -0.09 7.22
C HIS A 3 7.93 -0.88 8.47
N ARG A 4 8.31 -0.42 9.67
CA ARG A 4 7.84 -0.98 10.95
C ARG A 4 6.30 -0.97 10.96
N PRO A 5 5.63 -2.06 11.38
CA PRO A 5 4.17 -2.11 11.45
C PRO A 5 3.64 -1.03 12.41
N CYS A 6 2.64 -0.27 11.97
CA CYS A 6 1.98 0.76 12.78
C CYS A 6 0.52 0.98 12.34
N CYS A 7 -0.24 1.71 13.14
CA CYS A 7 -1.63 2.08 12.84
C CYS A 7 -1.75 2.82 11.49
N ARG A 8 -0.79 3.68 11.14
CA ARG A 8 -0.80 4.41 9.85
C ARG A 8 -0.63 3.51 8.63
N SER A 9 0.17 2.45 8.75
CA SER A 9 0.37 1.43 7.70
C SER A 9 -0.65 0.30 7.75
N CYS A 10 -1.57 0.31 8.71
CA CYS A 10 -2.61 -0.72 8.85
C CYS A 10 -3.77 -0.48 7.87
N ARG A 11 -4.25 -1.55 7.24
CA ARG A 11 -5.43 -1.57 6.38
C ARG A 11 -6.72 -1.20 7.12
N HIS A 12 -6.84 -1.59 8.40
CA HIS A 12 -8.06 -1.40 9.20
C HIS A 12 -8.18 -0.03 9.85
N CYS A 13 -7.18 0.83 9.70
CA CYS A 13 -7.19 2.16 10.29
C CYS A 13 -7.57 3.20 9.23
N ALA A 14 -8.40 4.18 9.58
CA ALA A 14 -8.47 5.44 8.87
C ALA A 14 -7.32 6.32 9.42
N PRO A 15 -6.34 6.71 8.57
CA PRO A 15 -5.22 7.53 9.04
C PRO A 15 -5.73 8.91 9.47
N PRO A 16 -5.11 9.52 10.50
CA PRO A 16 -5.40 10.89 10.91
C PRO A 16 -5.04 11.87 9.79
N SER A 17 -5.81 12.96 9.67
CA SER A 17 -5.59 14.04 8.72
C SER A 17 -5.29 15.33 9.50
N GLY A 18 -4.04 15.77 9.50
CA GLY A 18 -3.62 16.93 10.28
C GLY A 18 -3.75 16.67 11.79
N VAL A 19 -4.58 17.47 12.48
CA VAL A 19 -4.83 17.38 13.93
C VAL A 19 -5.98 16.43 14.30
N GLU A 20 -6.69 15.91 13.30
CA GLU A 20 -7.83 15.02 13.52
C GLU A 20 -7.40 13.64 14.00
N PHE A 21 -8.19 13.06 14.90
CA PHE A 21 -7.99 11.67 15.33
C PHE A 21 -8.23 10.70 14.16
N GLY A 22 -7.37 9.70 14.05
CA GLY A 22 -7.63 8.53 13.23
C GLY A 22 -8.65 7.59 13.89
N TRP A 23 -9.04 6.54 13.19
CA TRP A 23 -9.97 5.53 13.71
C TRP A 23 -9.52 4.12 13.37
N CYS A 24 -9.51 3.20 14.34
CA CYS A 24 -9.30 1.79 14.08
C CYS A 24 -10.66 1.10 13.92
N GLN A 25 -11.01 0.65 12.71
CA GLN A 25 -12.28 -0.05 12.46
C GLN A 25 -12.33 -1.41 13.17
N MET A 26 -11.19 -2.10 13.28
CA MET A 26 -11.11 -3.43 13.90
C MET A 26 -11.31 -3.36 15.42
N ARG A 27 -10.66 -2.40 16.09
CA ARG A 27 -10.74 -2.24 17.56
C ARG A 27 -11.81 -1.26 18.02
N GLN A 28 -12.46 -0.55 17.10
CA GLN A 28 -13.49 0.46 17.36
C GLN A 28 -13.03 1.55 18.35
N LEU A 29 -11.88 2.17 18.06
CA LEU A 29 -11.29 3.19 18.94
C LEU A 29 -10.64 4.34 18.15
N PRO A 30 -10.55 5.55 18.75
CA PRO A 30 -9.84 6.68 18.18
C PRO A 30 -8.32 6.51 18.31
N ILE A 31 -7.58 7.05 17.34
CA ILE A 31 -6.11 6.98 17.27
C ILE A 31 -5.56 8.41 17.27
N HIS A 32 -4.76 8.77 18.28
CA HIS A 32 -4.12 10.08 18.32
C HIS A 32 -3.12 10.24 17.16
N PRO A 33 -3.06 11.40 16.47
CA PRO A 33 -2.18 11.62 15.33
C PRO A 33 -0.70 11.29 15.64
N ASP A 34 -0.20 11.72 16.79
CA ASP A 34 1.19 11.45 17.21
C ASP A 34 1.48 9.96 17.40
N LEU A 35 0.50 9.20 17.88
CA LEU A 35 0.66 7.78 18.20
C LEU A 35 0.49 6.87 16.97
N ALA A 36 -0.09 7.38 15.88
CA ALA A 36 -0.44 6.58 14.71
C ALA A 36 0.80 5.97 14.00
N ASN A 37 1.97 6.58 14.14
CA ASN A 37 3.23 6.08 13.56
C ASN A 37 3.95 5.07 14.46
N GLU A 38 3.62 5.00 15.75
CA GLU A 38 4.37 4.23 16.74
C GLU A 38 3.64 2.98 17.22
N LEU A 39 2.31 3.10 17.37
CA LEU A 39 1.46 2.03 17.89
C LEU A 39 1.09 1.03 16.82
N TRP A 40 0.92 -0.23 17.25
CA TRP A 40 0.38 -1.31 16.45
C TRP A 40 -0.43 -2.24 17.36
N CYS A 41 -1.19 -3.14 16.75
CA CYS A 41 -1.91 -4.20 17.44
C CYS A 41 -1.71 -5.53 16.71
N HIS A 42 -2.03 -6.65 17.36
CA HIS A 42 -1.88 -7.99 16.78
C HIS A 42 -2.74 -8.22 15.51
N HIS A 43 -3.72 -7.36 15.25
CA HIS A 43 -4.58 -7.41 14.06
C HIS A 43 -4.02 -6.57 12.89
N TRP A 44 -2.76 -6.13 12.98
CA TRP A 44 -2.16 -5.34 11.92
C TRP A 44 -2.10 -6.13 10.61
N THR A 45 -2.58 -5.51 9.54
CA THR A 45 -2.48 -6.00 8.18
C THR A 45 -1.96 -4.87 7.30
N ALA A 46 -0.95 -5.13 6.48
CA ALA A 46 -0.37 -4.12 5.60
C ALA A 46 -1.43 -3.48 4.68
N ARG A 47 -1.44 -2.14 4.62
CA ARG A 47 -2.26 -1.40 3.66
C ARG A 47 -1.78 -1.71 2.24
N PRO A 48 -2.68 -2.10 1.31
CA PRO A 48 -2.30 -2.36 -0.06
C PRO A 48 -1.76 -1.07 -0.73
N PRO A 49 -0.74 -1.17 -1.59
CA PRO A 49 -0.25 -0.02 -2.35
C PRO A 49 -1.37 0.52 -3.25
N ARG A 50 -1.49 1.84 -3.33
CA ARG A 50 -2.39 2.47 -4.31
C ARG A 50 -1.68 2.43 -5.66
N LEU A 51 -2.16 1.58 -6.56
CA LEU A 51 -1.70 1.59 -7.95
C LEU A 51 -2.21 2.88 -8.63
N PRO A 52 -1.39 3.53 -9.48
CA PRO A 52 -1.87 4.65 -10.29
C PRO A 52 -3.03 4.18 -11.17
N VAL A 53 -4.11 4.96 -11.21
CA VAL A 53 -5.25 4.71 -12.10
C VAL A 53 -4.81 5.10 -13.50
N MET A 54 -4.52 4.11 -14.35
CA MET A 54 -4.27 4.35 -15.77
C MET A 54 -5.60 4.71 -16.43
N THR A 55 -5.85 6.01 -16.64
CA THR A 55 -6.91 6.44 -17.56
C THR A 55 -6.49 6.05 -18.97
N PRO A 56 -7.41 5.52 -19.81
CA PRO A 56 -7.10 5.08 -21.16
C PRO A 56 -6.57 6.20 -22.07
N ASP A 57 -6.72 7.46 -21.66
CA ASP A 57 -6.29 8.66 -22.38
C ASP A 57 -4.84 9.09 -22.05
N GLN A 58 -4.26 8.64 -20.93
CA GLN A 58 -2.87 8.97 -20.54
C GLN A 58 -1.83 7.96 -21.06
N ALA A 59 -2.23 7.09 -21.99
CA ALA A 59 -1.30 6.31 -22.76
C ALA A 59 -0.77 7.16 -23.93
N VAL A 60 0.24 8.01 -23.67
CA VAL A 60 1.38 8.36 -24.54
C VAL A 60 2.04 9.65 -24.01
N VAL A 61 3.19 9.50 -23.36
CA VAL A 61 4.45 10.02 -23.89
C VAL A 61 5.47 8.90 -23.70
N GLY A 62 5.67 8.07 -24.73
CA GLY A 62 6.90 7.31 -24.90
C GLY A 62 6.83 5.82 -25.21
N GLN A 63 5.79 5.07 -24.84
CA GLN A 63 5.75 3.64 -25.16
C GLN A 63 4.31 3.08 -25.20
N PRO A 64 3.92 2.35 -26.26
CA PRO A 64 2.72 1.54 -26.24
C PRO A 64 2.99 0.35 -25.31
N LEU A 65 2.38 0.35 -24.12
CA LEU A 65 2.36 -0.82 -23.25
C LEU A 65 1.58 -1.94 -23.97
N PRO A 66 2.20 -3.08 -24.33
CA PRO A 66 1.44 -4.20 -24.86
C PRO A 66 0.48 -4.67 -23.78
N ARG A 67 -0.83 -4.60 -24.06
CA ARG A 67 -1.92 -5.18 -23.27
C ARG A 67 -1.85 -6.70 -23.31
N THR A 68 -0.79 -7.27 -22.76
CA THR A 68 -0.70 -8.68 -22.53
C THR A 68 -0.45 -8.88 -21.05
N ASN A 69 -1.40 -9.53 -20.36
CA ASN A 69 -1.19 -10.18 -19.07
C ASN A 69 -0.14 -11.31 -19.26
N ARG A 70 1.09 -10.96 -19.64
CA ARG A 70 2.20 -11.90 -19.72
C ARG A 70 2.79 -11.97 -18.34
N GLN A 71 2.36 -12.98 -17.60
CA GLN A 71 3.11 -13.46 -16.45
C GLN A 71 4.53 -13.79 -16.92
N LEU A 72 5.53 -13.15 -16.33
CA LEU A 72 6.93 -13.43 -16.65
C LEU A 72 7.27 -14.82 -16.12
N SER A 73 7.75 -15.70 -17.01
CA SER A 73 8.25 -17.01 -16.60
C SER A 73 9.56 -16.85 -15.83
N LEU A 74 9.68 -17.54 -14.69
CA LEU A 74 10.84 -17.49 -13.79
C LEU A 74 12.15 -17.94 -14.46
N GLU A 75 12.04 -18.69 -15.56
CA GLU A 75 13.13 -19.31 -16.33
C GLU A 75 14.06 -18.28 -16.98
N VAL A 76 13.60 -17.03 -17.19
CA VAL A 76 14.37 -15.99 -17.90
C VAL A 76 15.33 -15.22 -16.97
N VAL A 77 15.22 -15.39 -15.65
CA VAL A 77 15.97 -14.59 -14.66
C VAL A 77 17.27 -15.25 -14.20
N LEU A 78 17.46 -16.55 -14.43
CA LEU A 78 18.65 -17.26 -13.99
C LEU A 78 19.64 -17.43 -15.15
N PRO A 79 20.85 -16.84 -15.11
CA PRO A 79 21.88 -17.18 -16.07
C PRO A 79 22.21 -18.66 -15.91
N ALA A 80 22.13 -19.41 -17.02
CA ALA A 80 22.53 -20.81 -17.06
C ALA A 80 23.96 -20.94 -16.55
N VAL A 81 24.16 -21.83 -15.56
CA VAL A 81 25.47 -22.26 -15.05
C VAL A 81 26.04 -23.31 -15.99
#